data_AF-A0A385BP05-F1
#
_entry.id   AF-A0A385BP05-F1
#
_cell.length_a   1.000
_cell.length_b   1.000
_cell.length_c   1.000
_cell.angle_alpha   90.00
_cell.angle_beta   90.00
_cell.angle_gamma   90.00
#
_symmetry.space_group_name_H-M   'P 1'
#
loop_
_entity.id
_entity.type
_entity.pdbx_description
1 polymer ?
#
loop_
_entity_poly.entity_id
_entity_poly.type
_entity_poly.pdbx_seq_one_letter_code
_entity_poly.pdbx_strand_id
1 'polypeptide(L)'
;MIRKKTYTVLLICTIGSMSLVVLMFILTKKEIQRDMSFKRGFLHDAPKKIHELDLEYNNYYIAGAADGQIYLGNPQSPLYLTVLDTALQSKEVIHLTMDQDSLPLRSPQLRVTPPYFFLMDGTVPYVLRGRTKDWKAHSILKNPLYFSNAQPMDSVTLAIRAISNKTKELVLGTISLMDTAKANLSYKLLEKQVDGIFDTDGTLQYNQQLRRLIYTYRYRNQYIVANDSLQLQLLGNTLDTISQAQIQVGTIASKNQRKLAAPALTVNNYSATSGNYLFVNSKRLGKTESLFLWEQSSVIDVYDLTENSYQFSFYVADIETQKLTTFQVLNDKFIGLIGNHIVTYQLGDRFKEPQQPPATTALNSKKQVSEYR
;
A
#
# COMPACT_ATOMS: atom_id res chain seq x y z
N MET A 1 51.67 17.39 35.45
CA MET A 1 51.95 17.24 33.99
C MET A 1 51.22 16.04 33.36
N ILE A 2 51.12 14.90 34.06
CA ILE A 2 50.46 13.66 33.58
C ILE A 2 48.96 13.86 33.23
N ARG A 3 48.17 14.53 34.10
CA ARG A 3 46.74 14.81 33.83
C ARG A 3 46.49 15.60 32.54
N LYS A 4 47.36 16.58 32.20
CA LYS A 4 47.21 17.37 30.96
C LYS A 4 47.41 16.49 29.72
N LYS A 5 48.39 15.58 29.72
CA LYS A 5 48.58 14.60 28.64
C LYS A 5 47.37 13.67 28.48
N THR A 6 46.77 13.22 29.58
CA THR A 6 45.58 12.35 29.54
C THR A 6 44.38 13.05 28.89
N TYR A 7 44.13 14.33 29.23
CA TYR A 7 43.06 15.11 28.60
C TYR A 7 43.30 15.35 27.10
N THR A 8 44.55 15.61 26.69
CA THR A 8 44.90 15.76 25.27
C THR A 8 44.65 14.46 24.49
N VAL A 9 45.01 13.31 25.06
CA VAL A 9 44.77 12.00 24.42
C VAL A 9 43.27 11.73 24.28
N LEU A 10 42.46 11.99 25.32
CA LEU A 10 41.01 11.81 25.26
C LEU A 10 40.34 12.72 24.21
N LEU A 11 40.82 13.97 24.08
CA LEU A 11 40.33 14.89 23.06
C LEU A 11 40.63 14.38 21.64
N ILE A 12 41.85 13.89 21.40
CA ILE A 12 42.25 13.32 20.09
C ILE A 12 41.40 12.10 19.75
N CYS A 13 41.15 11.19 20.71
CA CYS A 13 40.30 10.03 20.48
C CYS A 13 38.85 10.42 20.15
N THR A 14 38.32 11.46 20.80
CA THR A 14 36.95 11.95 20.56
C THR A 14 36.83 12.60 19.18
N ILE A 15 37.79 13.44 18.79
CA ILE A 15 37.82 14.05 17.46
C ILE A 15 38.03 12.99 16.38
N GLY A 16 38.89 12.00 16.63
CA GLY A 16 39.13 10.88 15.74
C GLY A 16 37.88 10.03 15.51
N SER A 17 37.12 9.71 16.56
CA SER A 17 35.87 8.95 16.43
C SER A 17 34.79 9.74 15.71
N MET A 18 34.60 11.03 16.02
CA MET A 18 33.66 11.90 15.27
C MET A 18 34.04 12.00 13.80
N SER A 19 35.33 12.15 13.50
CA SER A 19 35.82 12.27 12.11
C SER A 19 35.63 10.99 11.32
N LEU A 20 35.85 9.81 11.95
CA LEU A 20 35.59 8.52 11.34
C LEU A 20 34.10 8.34 11.03
N VAL A 21 33.21 8.72 11.96
CA VAL A 21 31.75 8.65 11.75
C VAL A 21 31.32 9.57 10.60
N VAL A 22 31.84 10.79 10.54
CA VAL A 22 31.57 11.73 9.43
C VAL A 22 32.11 11.18 8.09
N LEU A 23 33.31 10.61 8.08
CA LEU A 23 33.88 10.00 6.88
C LEU A 23 33.03 8.84 6.38
N MET A 24 32.60 7.94 7.29
CA MET A 24 31.69 6.85 6.93
C MET A 24 30.35 7.39 6.41
N PHE A 25 29.79 8.44 7.02
CA PHE A 25 28.56 9.07 6.55
C PHE A 25 28.69 9.61 5.12
N ILE A 26 29.79 10.32 4.82
CA ILE A 26 30.06 10.85 3.47
C ILE A 26 30.21 9.71 2.46
N LEU A 27 30.98 8.67 2.80
CA LEU A 27 31.18 7.50 1.94
C LEU A 27 29.89 6.70 1.70
N THR A 28 28.92 6.77 2.63
CA THR A 28 27.63 6.09 2.51
C THR A 28 26.62 6.89 1.66
N LYS A 29 26.85 8.19 1.45
CA LYS A 29 25.94 9.04 0.66
C LYS A 29 26.05 8.67 -0.82
N LYS A 30 25.24 7.70 -1.24
CA LYS A 30 25.12 7.27 -2.64
C LYS A 30 24.58 8.44 -3.46
N GLU A 31 25.28 8.80 -4.54
CA GLU A 31 24.80 9.82 -5.47
C GLU A 31 23.45 9.40 -6.06
N ILE A 32 22.47 10.31 -6.00
CA ILE A 32 21.17 10.12 -6.65
C ILE A 32 21.42 10.17 -8.16
N GLN A 33 21.32 9.01 -8.80
CA GLN A 33 21.51 8.91 -10.24
C GLN A 33 20.23 9.30 -10.95
N ARG A 34 20.33 10.29 -11.85
CA ARG A 34 19.28 10.61 -12.82
C ARG A 34 19.18 9.49 -13.84
N ASP A 35 17.95 9.10 -14.13
CA ASP A 35 17.66 8.21 -15.23
C ASP A 35 17.48 9.00 -16.52
N MET A 36 18.35 8.73 -17.50
CA MET A 36 18.38 9.45 -18.77
C MET A 36 17.45 8.83 -19.82
N SER A 37 16.81 7.71 -19.50
CA SER A 37 15.99 6.92 -20.44
C SER A 37 14.55 7.40 -20.56
N PHE A 38 13.98 8.04 -19.53
CA PHE A 38 12.59 8.51 -19.54
C PHE A 38 12.45 9.99 -19.21
N LYS A 39 11.29 10.54 -19.61
CA LYS A 39 10.83 11.88 -19.24
C LYS A 39 9.43 11.77 -18.64
N ARG A 40 9.20 12.38 -17.48
CA ARG A 40 7.86 12.51 -16.88
C ARG A 40 7.12 13.70 -17.45
N GLY A 41 5.85 13.51 -17.74
CA GLY A 41 4.91 14.59 -18.03
C GLY A 41 4.22 15.02 -16.74
N PHE A 42 4.46 16.24 -16.28
CA PHE A 42 3.75 16.79 -15.13
C PHE A 42 2.52 17.56 -15.60
N LEU A 43 1.43 17.47 -14.83
CA LEU A 43 0.25 18.29 -15.08
C LEU A 43 0.59 19.78 -14.90
N HIS A 44 0.06 20.62 -15.79
CA HIS A 44 0.11 22.07 -15.63
C HIS A 44 -0.67 22.48 -14.37
N ASP A 45 -1.92 22.00 -14.25
CA ASP A 45 -2.73 22.10 -13.05
C ASP A 45 -2.57 20.84 -12.19
N ALA A 46 -1.46 20.79 -11.45
CA ALA A 46 -1.19 19.68 -10.54
C ALA A 46 -2.21 19.64 -9.38
N PRO A 47 -2.51 18.44 -8.84
CA PRO A 47 -3.30 18.28 -7.63
C PRO A 47 -2.80 19.17 -6.50
N LYS A 48 -3.72 19.87 -5.83
CA LYS A 48 -3.40 20.80 -4.75
C LYS A 48 -3.78 20.18 -3.41
N LYS A 49 -2.89 20.32 -2.41
CA LYS A 49 -3.21 19.98 -1.03
C LYS A 49 -4.36 20.87 -0.57
N ILE A 50 -5.44 20.27 -0.10
CA ILE A 50 -6.64 20.96 0.39
C ILE A 50 -6.74 20.92 1.91
N HIS A 51 -6.37 19.80 2.54
CA HIS A 51 -6.39 19.64 3.99
C HIS A 51 -5.17 18.87 4.48
N GLU A 52 -4.82 19.13 5.73
CA GLU A 52 -3.76 18.48 6.48
C GLU A 52 -4.19 18.39 7.95
N LEU A 53 -3.90 17.25 8.58
CA LEU A 53 -4.18 17.00 9.99
C LEU A 53 -3.00 16.22 10.59
N ASP A 54 -2.47 16.71 11.71
CA ASP A 54 -1.55 15.95 12.56
C ASP A 54 -2.37 14.90 13.35
N LEU A 55 -2.01 13.63 13.21
CA LEU A 55 -2.64 12.51 13.89
C LEU A 55 -2.15 12.34 15.34
N GLU A 56 -1.16 13.14 15.77
CA GLU A 56 -0.48 13.16 17.08
C GLU A 56 0.38 11.91 17.35
N TYR A 57 -0.04 10.76 16.84
CA TYR A 57 0.64 9.48 16.99
C TYR A 57 1.15 8.94 15.66
N ASN A 58 2.24 8.19 15.72
CA ASN A 58 2.84 7.55 14.57
C ASN A 58 2.19 6.19 14.27
N ASN A 59 2.62 5.57 13.17
CA ASN A 59 2.30 4.19 12.78
C ASN A 59 0.86 3.93 12.32
N TYR A 60 0.08 4.96 11.99
CA TYR A 60 -1.18 4.76 11.29
C TYR A 60 -0.97 4.17 9.90
N TYR A 61 -1.93 3.36 9.46
CA TYR A 61 -2.08 2.94 8.06
C TYR A 61 -3.53 3.15 7.62
N ILE A 62 -3.71 3.37 6.32
CA ILE A 62 -5.06 3.49 5.73
C ILE A 62 -5.67 2.09 5.66
N ALA A 63 -6.72 1.85 6.46
CA ALA A 63 -7.51 0.62 6.47
C ALA A 63 -8.57 0.60 5.36
N GLY A 64 -8.99 1.77 4.87
CA GLY A 64 -9.91 1.92 3.76
C GLY A 64 -10.36 3.37 3.60
N ALA A 65 -11.05 3.66 2.50
CA ALA A 65 -11.69 4.94 2.26
C ALA A 65 -12.95 4.69 1.44
N ALA A 66 -14.11 5.11 1.94
CA ALA A 66 -15.42 4.91 1.32
C ALA A 66 -16.43 5.89 1.90
N ASP A 67 -17.50 6.19 1.17
CA ASP A 67 -18.62 7.01 1.65
C ASP A 67 -18.21 8.38 2.24
N GLY A 68 -17.15 8.99 1.70
CA GLY A 68 -16.61 10.26 2.18
C GLY A 68 -15.83 10.17 3.50
N GLN A 69 -15.58 8.96 4.00
CA GLN A 69 -14.83 8.65 5.20
C GLN A 69 -13.48 8.00 4.88
N ILE A 70 -12.52 8.22 5.77
CA ILE A 70 -11.19 7.64 5.77
C ILE A 70 -11.05 6.81 7.05
N TYR A 71 -10.72 5.54 6.91
CA TYR A 71 -10.56 4.60 8.02
C TYR A 71 -9.06 4.37 8.25
N LEU A 72 -8.58 4.68 9.44
CA LEU A 72 -7.19 4.50 9.84
C LEU A 72 -7.08 3.43 10.93
N GLY A 73 -6.19 2.46 10.71
CA GLY A 73 -5.81 1.48 11.72
C GLY A 73 -4.45 1.82 12.33
N ASN A 74 -4.20 1.34 13.54
CA ASN A 74 -2.90 1.42 14.19
C ASN A 74 -2.47 0.01 14.66
N PRO A 75 -1.30 -0.52 14.23
CA PRO A 75 -0.84 -1.84 14.65
C PRO A 75 -0.65 -1.97 16.16
N GLN A 76 -0.38 -0.86 16.87
CA GLN A 76 -0.21 -0.82 18.32
C GLN A 76 -1.56 -0.78 19.07
N SER A 77 -2.66 -0.53 18.36
CA SER A 77 -4.01 -0.46 18.92
C SER A 77 -5.03 -1.02 17.92
N PRO A 78 -4.94 -2.32 17.59
CA PRO A 78 -5.65 -2.90 16.44
C PRO A 78 -7.17 -3.02 16.59
N LEU A 79 -7.68 -2.86 17.82
CA LEU A 79 -9.12 -2.80 18.11
C LEU A 79 -9.66 -1.35 18.11
N TYR A 80 -8.81 -0.36 17.85
CA TYR A 80 -9.23 1.04 17.72
C TYR A 80 -9.09 1.47 16.26
N LEU A 81 -10.21 1.91 15.70
CA LEU A 81 -10.30 2.44 14.34
C LEU A 81 -10.53 3.96 14.43
N THR A 82 -9.64 4.75 13.85
CA THR A 82 -9.84 6.19 13.72
C THR A 82 -10.55 6.48 12.41
N VAL A 83 -11.68 7.17 12.47
CA VAL A 83 -12.48 7.57 11.30
C VAL A 83 -12.39 9.08 11.14
N LEU A 84 -12.03 9.52 9.93
CA LEU A 84 -11.96 10.92 9.54
C LEU A 84 -12.89 11.16 8.36
N ASP A 85 -13.48 12.34 8.26
CA ASP A 85 -14.06 12.77 6.99
C ASP A 85 -12.96 13.23 6.01
N THR A 86 -13.27 13.25 4.72
CA THR A 86 -12.29 13.67 3.71
C THR A 86 -11.91 15.16 3.73
N ALA A 87 -12.57 16.01 4.53
CA ALA A 87 -12.11 17.37 4.79
C ALA A 87 -11.17 17.45 6.02
N LEU A 88 -10.96 16.32 6.72
CA LEU A 88 -10.13 16.19 7.91
C LEU A 88 -10.56 17.12 9.06
N GLN A 89 -11.86 17.38 9.18
CA GLN A 89 -12.44 18.30 10.19
C GLN A 89 -13.09 17.55 11.35
N SER A 90 -13.51 16.31 11.12
CA SER A 90 -14.10 15.42 12.10
C SER A 90 -13.20 14.20 12.33
N LYS A 91 -13.07 13.83 13.60
CA LYS A 91 -12.30 12.67 14.04
C LYS A 91 -13.13 11.90 15.06
N GLU A 92 -13.41 10.65 14.75
CA GLU A 92 -14.05 9.69 15.63
C GLU A 92 -13.11 8.52 15.88
N VAL A 93 -13.16 7.95 17.08
CA VAL A 93 -12.44 6.72 17.41
C VAL A 93 -13.47 5.66 17.78
N ILE A 94 -13.43 4.55 17.06
CA ILE A 94 -14.36 3.44 17.20
C ILE A 94 -13.63 2.26 17.82
N HIS A 95 -14.19 1.71 18.88
CA HIS A 95 -13.69 0.50 19.51
C HIS A 95 -14.38 -0.73 18.89
N LEU A 96 -13.58 -1.57 18.23
CA LEU A 96 -14.01 -2.82 17.61
C LEU A 96 -14.23 -3.87 18.69
N THR A 97 -15.38 -4.55 18.63
CA THR A 97 -15.67 -5.69 19.51
C THR A 97 -15.56 -6.99 18.74
N MET A 98 -15.20 -8.08 19.42
CA MET A 98 -15.03 -9.41 18.82
C MET A 98 -15.70 -10.46 19.70
N ASP A 99 -16.09 -11.57 19.09
CA ASP A 99 -16.74 -12.70 19.75
C ASP A 99 -15.80 -13.61 20.56
N GLN A 100 -14.50 -13.34 20.50
CA GLN A 100 -13.48 -14.02 21.30
C GLN A 100 -12.81 -13.03 22.25
N ASP A 101 -12.64 -13.42 23.51
CA ASP A 101 -12.08 -12.54 24.55
C ASP A 101 -10.56 -12.34 24.43
N SER A 102 -9.88 -13.18 23.64
CA SER A 102 -8.45 -13.05 23.39
C SER A 102 -8.06 -13.58 22.01
N LEU A 103 -7.35 -12.75 21.25
CA LEU A 103 -6.62 -13.18 20.07
C LEU A 103 -5.15 -12.75 20.21
N PRO A 104 -4.19 -13.62 19.88
CA PRO A 104 -2.79 -13.21 19.75
C PRO A 104 -2.66 -12.21 18.59
N LEU A 105 -2.31 -10.97 18.91
CA LEU A 105 -2.09 -9.89 17.95
C LEU A 105 -0.61 -9.76 17.67
N ARG A 106 -0.15 -10.12 16.46
CA ARG A 106 1.27 -9.99 16.09
C ARG A 106 1.49 -8.99 14.98
N SER A 107 0.70 -9.07 13.91
CA SER A 107 0.72 -8.15 12.78
C SER A 107 -0.70 -7.95 12.24
N PRO A 108 -1.62 -7.44 13.08
CA PRO A 108 -3.02 -7.24 12.72
C PRO A 108 -3.18 -6.24 11.58
N GLN A 109 -4.07 -6.57 10.65
CA GLN A 109 -4.43 -5.80 9.48
C GLN A 109 -5.94 -5.58 9.48
N LEU A 110 -6.35 -4.33 9.55
CA LEU A 110 -7.73 -3.91 9.40
C LEU A 110 -7.98 -3.48 7.96
N ARG A 111 -9.10 -3.92 7.40
CA ARG A 111 -9.60 -3.49 6.08
C ARG A 111 -11.07 -3.13 6.18
N VAL A 112 -11.42 -1.90 5.79
CA VAL A 112 -12.80 -1.41 5.82
C VAL A 112 -13.29 -1.23 4.39
N THR A 113 -14.34 -1.97 4.04
CA THR A 113 -14.98 -1.93 2.72
C THR A 113 -16.49 -2.02 2.96
N PRO A 114 -17.16 -0.87 3.21
CA PRO A 114 -18.56 -0.85 3.59
C PRO A 114 -19.44 -1.72 2.67
N PRO A 115 -20.42 -2.46 3.24
CA PRO A 115 -20.87 -2.41 4.63
C PRO A 115 -20.09 -3.34 5.58
N TYR A 116 -18.92 -3.86 5.17
CA TYR A 116 -18.13 -4.82 5.95
C TYR A 116 -16.76 -4.28 6.37
N PHE A 117 -16.19 -4.89 7.39
CA PHE A 117 -14.78 -4.74 7.73
C PHE A 117 -14.18 -6.09 8.09
N PHE A 118 -12.86 -6.18 7.97
CA PHE A 118 -12.09 -7.39 8.20
C PHE A 118 -10.91 -7.08 9.12
N LEU A 119 -10.78 -7.82 10.22
CA LEU A 119 -9.63 -7.80 11.11
C LEU A 119 -8.87 -9.12 10.94
N MET A 120 -7.61 -9.05 10.54
CA MET A 120 -6.89 -10.20 10.01
C MET A 120 -5.44 -10.22 10.49
N ASP A 121 -4.88 -11.39 10.74
CA ASP A 121 -3.44 -11.58 10.92
C ASP A 121 -3.06 -12.87 10.21
N GLY A 122 -2.11 -12.79 9.29
CA GLY A 122 -1.66 -13.97 8.54
C GLY A 122 -0.42 -14.63 9.14
N THR A 123 0.21 -14.02 10.16
CA THR A 123 1.32 -14.61 10.92
C THR A 123 0.80 -15.46 12.08
N VAL A 124 -0.28 -15.02 12.70
CA VAL A 124 -1.10 -15.82 13.60
C VAL A 124 -2.48 -15.93 12.96
N PRO A 125 -2.73 -17.00 12.16
CA PRO A 125 -3.75 -16.99 11.12
C PRO A 125 -5.16 -16.89 11.70
N TYR A 126 -5.74 -15.70 11.60
CA TYR A 126 -7.17 -15.45 11.82
C TYR A 126 -7.69 -14.41 10.83
N VAL A 127 -8.99 -14.51 10.55
CA VAL A 127 -9.76 -13.52 9.81
C VAL A 127 -11.08 -13.41 10.54
N LEU A 128 -11.37 -12.21 11.03
CA LEU A 128 -12.66 -11.84 11.56
C LEU A 128 -13.34 -10.91 10.55
N ARG A 129 -14.66 -11.02 10.43
CA ARG A 129 -15.49 -10.11 9.62
C ARG A 129 -16.62 -9.55 10.46
N GLY A 130 -16.88 -8.26 10.30
CA GLY A 130 -17.99 -7.57 10.93
C GLY A 130 -18.70 -6.62 9.98
N ARG A 131 -19.77 -5.97 10.46
CA ARG A 131 -20.46 -4.92 9.73
C ARG A 131 -20.06 -3.55 10.26
N THR A 132 -19.97 -2.54 9.38
CA THR A 132 -19.66 -1.16 9.79
C THR A 132 -20.78 -0.49 10.59
N LYS A 133 -21.96 -1.11 10.67
CA LYS A 133 -23.11 -0.62 11.46
C LYS A 133 -22.93 -0.83 12.97
N ASP A 134 -22.31 -1.94 13.37
CA ASP A 134 -22.20 -2.36 14.77
C ASP A 134 -20.76 -2.55 15.25
N TRP A 135 -19.79 -2.53 14.32
CA TRP A 135 -18.37 -2.70 14.60
C TRP A 135 -18.05 -3.96 15.42
N LYS A 136 -18.86 -5.01 15.19
CA LYS A 136 -18.71 -6.31 15.84
C LYS A 136 -18.18 -7.33 14.85
N ALA A 137 -17.00 -7.86 15.13
CA ALA A 137 -16.30 -8.83 14.31
C ALA A 137 -16.53 -10.26 14.79
N HIS A 138 -16.69 -11.18 13.85
CA HIS A 138 -16.88 -12.60 14.10
C HIS A 138 -15.84 -13.43 13.38
N SER A 139 -15.32 -14.47 14.02
CA SER A 139 -14.38 -15.39 13.37
C SER A 139 -15.08 -16.18 12.26
N ILE A 140 -14.48 -16.18 11.06
CA ILE A 140 -15.01 -16.88 9.89
C ILE A 140 -14.08 -17.97 9.36
N LEU A 141 -12.81 -17.98 9.75
CA LEU A 141 -11.87 -19.03 9.37
C LEU A 141 -11.98 -20.23 10.30
N LYS A 142 -12.33 -21.38 9.74
CA LYS A 142 -12.28 -22.67 10.45
C LYS A 142 -10.88 -23.27 10.51
N ASN A 143 -10.08 -23.04 9.46
CA ASN A 143 -8.74 -23.58 9.32
C ASN A 143 -7.71 -22.45 9.23
N PRO A 144 -6.52 -22.61 9.82
CA PRO A 144 -5.47 -21.61 9.74
C PRO A 144 -4.95 -21.47 8.31
N LEU A 145 -4.94 -20.24 7.79
CA LEU A 145 -4.35 -19.90 6.48
C LEU A 145 -3.34 -18.78 6.67
N TYR A 146 -2.07 -19.06 6.34
CA TYR A 146 -0.98 -18.11 6.49
C TYR A 146 -0.86 -17.21 5.26
N PHE A 147 -0.71 -15.91 5.51
CA PHE A 147 -0.49 -14.90 4.47
C PHE A 147 0.33 -13.73 5.04
N SER A 148 0.89 -12.92 4.15
CA SER A 148 1.65 -11.70 4.51
C SER A 148 0.83 -10.43 4.30
N ASN A 149 -0.13 -10.47 3.37
CA ASN A 149 -1.00 -9.35 3.03
C ASN A 149 -2.34 -9.90 2.52
N ALA A 150 -3.42 -9.17 2.78
CA ALA A 150 -4.74 -9.48 2.27
C ALA A 150 -5.50 -8.20 1.86
N GLN A 151 -6.32 -8.32 0.81
CA GLN A 151 -7.25 -7.29 0.35
C GLN A 151 -8.64 -7.91 0.12
N PRO A 152 -9.72 -7.35 0.67
CA PRO A 152 -11.07 -7.81 0.38
C PRO A 152 -11.40 -7.64 -1.10
N MET A 153 -11.82 -8.72 -1.74
CA MET A 153 -12.36 -8.67 -3.10
C MET A 153 -13.87 -8.40 -3.07
N ASP A 154 -14.54 -9.02 -2.12
CA ASP A 154 -15.96 -8.88 -1.83
C ASP A 154 -16.24 -9.24 -0.36
N SER A 155 -17.51 -9.47 0.01
CA SER A 155 -17.92 -9.79 1.39
C SER A 155 -17.44 -11.15 1.92
N VAL A 156 -17.00 -12.06 1.05
CA VAL A 156 -16.66 -13.46 1.34
C VAL A 156 -15.37 -13.93 0.65
N THR A 157 -14.69 -13.08 -0.11
CA THR A 157 -13.46 -13.43 -0.81
C THR A 157 -12.35 -12.44 -0.47
N LEU A 158 -11.18 -12.95 -0.11
CA LEU A 158 -9.97 -12.17 0.08
C LEU A 158 -8.95 -12.51 -1.01
N ALA A 159 -8.34 -11.50 -1.61
CA ALA A 159 -7.07 -11.66 -2.31
C ALA A 159 -5.93 -11.68 -1.29
N ILE A 160 -4.94 -12.54 -1.48
CA ILE A 160 -3.82 -12.70 -0.56
C ILE A 160 -2.48 -12.73 -1.28
N ARG A 161 -1.43 -12.35 -0.54
CA ARG A 161 -0.05 -12.68 -0.84
C ARG A 161 0.51 -13.58 0.26
N ALA A 162 1.01 -14.75 -0.09
CA ALA A 162 1.54 -15.73 0.87
C ALA A 162 2.89 -16.29 0.40
N ILE A 163 3.62 -16.95 1.30
CA ILE A 163 4.77 -17.78 0.94
C ILE A 163 4.26 -19.20 0.74
N SER A 164 4.50 -19.77 -0.44
CA SER A 164 4.04 -21.13 -0.71
C SER A 164 4.85 -22.16 0.06
N ASN A 165 4.16 -23.12 0.69
CA ASN A 165 4.82 -24.30 1.24
C ASN A 165 5.46 -25.19 0.16
N LYS A 166 4.98 -25.12 -1.09
CA LYS A 166 5.43 -25.92 -2.24
C LYS A 166 6.73 -25.38 -2.84
N THR A 167 6.76 -24.09 -3.18
CA THR A 167 7.90 -23.47 -3.88
C THR A 167 8.84 -22.73 -2.94
N LYS A 168 8.40 -22.39 -1.72
CA LYS A 168 9.08 -21.47 -0.79
C LYS A 168 9.28 -20.05 -1.35
N GLU A 169 8.38 -19.65 -2.26
CA GLU A 169 8.38 -18.35 -2.95
C GLU A 169 7.07 -17.61 -2.64
N LEU A 170 7.06 -16.29 -2.84
CA LEU A 170 5.85 -15.49 -2.78
C LEU A 170 4.90 -15.90 -3.91
N VAL A 171 3.63 -16.02 -3.57
CA VAL A 171 2.53 -16.33 -4.48
C VAL A 171 1.35 -15.43 -4.18
N LEU A 172 0.55 -15.15 -5.21
CA LEU A 172 -0.75 -14.53 -5.06
C LEU A 172 -1.83 -15.60 -5.01
N GLY A 173 -2.91 -15.32 -4.29
CA GLY A 173 -4.00 -16.25 -4.15
C GLY A 173 -5.32 -15.59 -3.77
N THR A 174 -6.35 -16.41 -3.65
CA THR A 174 -7.62 -16.03 -3.06
C THR A 174 -7.97 -16.97 -1.91
N ILE A 175 -8.66 -16.44 -0.90
CA ILE A 175 -9.28 -17.22 0.17
C ILE A 175 -10.78 -17.01 0.07
N SER A 176 -11.53 -18.11 -0.09
CA SER A 176 -12.97 -18.10 0.16
C SER A 176 -13.23 -18.21 1.65
N LEU A 177 -14.09 -17.34 2.17
CA LEU A 177 -14.50 -17.27 3.57
C LEU A 177 -15.80 -18.06 3.81
N MET A 178 -16.26 -18.86 2.83
CA MET A 178 -17.45 -19.72 2.94
C MET A 178 -17.07 -21.18 3.26
N ASP A 179 -17.93 -21.85 4.04
CA ASP A 179 -17.97 -23.28 4.41
C ASP A 179 -16.67 -23.97 4.85
N THR A 180 -15.75 -24.16 3.91
CA THR A 180 -14.41 -24.68 4.10
C THR A 180 -13.44 -23.70 3.48
N ALA A 181 -12.82 -22.87 4.34
CA ALA A 181 -11.87 -21.89 3.88
C ALA A 181 -10.74 -22.57 3.11
N LYS A 182 -10.70 -22.30 1.81
CA LYS A 182 -9.73 -22.88 0.88
C LYS A 182 -8.99 -21.75 0.20
N ALA A 183 -7.66 -21.81 0.28
CA ALA A 183 -6.80 -20.95 -0.49
C ALA A 183 -6.64 -21.51 -1.91
N ASN A 184 -6.88 -20.69 -2.92
CA ASN A 184 -6.47 -20.94 -4.29
C ASN A 184 -5.21 -20.13 -4.56
N LEU A 185 -4.10 -20.78 -4.88
CA LEU A 185 -2.79 -20.13 -5.08
C LEU A 185 -2.40 -20.18 -6.56
N SER A 186 -1.97 -19.05 -7.10
CA SER A 186 -1.37 -18.97 -8.42
C SER A 186 0.15 -18.95 -8.32
N TYR A 187 0.77 -19.97 -8.92
CA TYR A 187 2.22 -20.14 -8.99
C TYR A 187 2.87 -19.47 -10.21
N LYS A 188 2.06 -18.83 -11.06
CA LYS A 188 2.51 -18.26 -12.35
C LYS A 188 2.36 -16.74 -12.44
N LEU A 189 1.58 -16.13 -11.54
CA LEU A 189 1.38 -14.67 -11.56
C LEU A 189 2.65 -13.93 -11.17
N LEU A 190 3.40 -14.43 -10.18
CA LEU A 190 4.65 -13.81 -9.76
C LEU A 190 5.84 -14.46 -10.45
N GLU A 191 6.57 -13.67 -11.23
CA GLU A 191 7.79 -14.12 -11.90
C GLU A 191 9.02 -13.83 -11.03
N LYS A 192 9.71 -14.88 -10.63
CA LYS A 192 10.99 -14.84 -9.93
C LYS A 192 12.15 -14.51 -10.87
N GLN A 193 13.05 -13.64 -10.43
CA GLN A 193 14.32 -13.28 -11.07
C GLN A 193 15.54 -13.70 -10.23
N VAL A 194 15.41 -13.74 -8.89
CA VAL A 194 16.51 -14.05 -7.96
C VAL A 194 16.11 -15.15 -6.99
N ASP A 195 15.39 -14.83 -5.91
CA ASP A 195 15.14 -15.77 -4.80
C ASP A 195 13.66 -16.15 -4.63
N GLY A 196 12.77 -15.43 -5.29
CA GLY A 196 11.32 -15.61 -5.27
C GLY A 196 10.66 -15.07 -4.01
N ILE A 197 11.36 -14.26 -3.20
CA ILE A 197 10.81 -13.66 -1.98
C ILE A 197 11.09 -12.16 -1.98
N PHE A 198 12.35 -11.76 -2.06
CA PHE A 198 12.71 -10.33 -2.04
C PHE A 198 12.48 -9.69 -3.41
N ASP A 199 12.89 -10.36 -4.49
CA ASP A 199 12.74 -9.88 -5.86
C ASP A 199 11.28 -9.69 -6.29
N THR A 200 10.38 -10.50 -5.73
CA THR A 200 8.94 -10.49 -5.99
C THR A 200 8.13 -9.69 -4.97
N ASP A 201 8.78 -9.00 -4.02
CA ASP A 201 8.07 -8.08 -3.11
C ASP A 201 7.39 -6.95 -3.90
N GLY A 202 6.32 -6.38 -3.33
CA GLY A 202 5.42 -5.49 -4.05
C GLY A 202 4.19 -5.09 -3.24
N THR A 203 3.31 -4.33 -3.88
CA THR A 203 2.04 -3.89 -3.31
C THR A 203 0.88 -4.64 -3.96
N LEU A 204 0.05 -5.28 -3.13
CA LEU A 204 -1.18 -5.95 -3.55
C LEU A 204 -2.37 -5.00 -3.39
N GLN A 205 -3.09 -4.76 -4.48
CA GLN A 205 -4.33 -3.99 -4.50
C GLN A 205 -5.42 -4.78 -5.19
N TYR A 206 -6.67 -4.53 -4.80
CA TYR A 206 -7.83 -5.01 -5.52
C TYR A 206 -8.68 -3.82 -5.94
N ASN A 207 -8.84 -3.64 -7.25
CA ASN A 207 -9.69 -2.61 -7.82
C ASN A 207 -11.12 -3.17 -7.89
N GLN A 208 -12.01 -2.68 -7.02
CA GLN A 208 -13.40 -3.13 -6.97
C GLN A 208 -14.21 -2.72 -8.20
N GLN A 209 -13.91 -1.56 -8.79
CA GLN A 209 -14.64 -1.00 -9.93
C GLN A 209 -14.38 -1.78 -11.22
N LEU A 210 -13.14 -2.23 -11.42
CA LEU A 210 -12.75 -3.07 -12.56
C LEU A 210 -12.84 -4.56 -12.28
N ARG A 211 -13.01 -4.96 -11.01
CA ARG A 211 -12.86 -6.34 -10.52
C ARG A 211 -11.54 -6.96 -10.99
N ARG A 212 -10.46 -6.33 -10.55
CA ARG A 212 -9.09 -6.67 -10.94
C ARG A 212 -8.18 -6.73 -9.74
N LEU A 213 -7.39 -7.80 -9.68
CA LEU A 213 -6.23 -7.89 -8.82
C LEU A 213 -5.07 -7.16 -9.47
N ILE A 214 -4.42 -6.26 -8.76
CA ILE A 214 -3.27 -5.51 -9.25
C ILE A 214 -2.09 -5.76 -8.31
N TYR A 215 -0.94 -6.11 -8.88
CA TYR A 215 0.29 -6.29 -8.11
C TYR A 215 1.43 -5.51 -8.74
N THR A 216 1.92 -4.52 -8.01
CA THR A 216 3.03 -3.65 -8.45
C THR A 216 4.31 -4.12 -7.79
N TYR A 217 5.31 -4.53 -8.59
CA TYR A 217 6.60 -4.99 -8.06
C TYR A 217 7.38 -3.83 -7.45
N ARG A 218 8.06 -4.08 -6.32
CA ARG A 218 8.80 -3.04 -5.60
C ARG A 218 10.16 -2.71 -6.25
N TYR A 219 10.88 -3.73 -6.72
CA TYR A 219 12.27 -3.61 -7.16
C TYR A 219 12.48 -3.67 -8.68
N ARG A 220 11.39 -3.65 -9.45
CA ARG A 220 11.41 -3.61 -10.92
C ARG A 220 10.23 -2.83 -11.48
N ASN A 221 10.33 -2.37 -12.71
CA ASN A 221 9.40 -1.49 -13.40
C ASN A 221 8.16 -2.22 -13.95
N GLN A 222 7.62 -3.19 -13.22
CA GLN A 222 6.51 -4.00 -13.70
C GLN A 222 5.33 -3.98 -12.72
N TYR A 223 4.14 -4.13 -13.27
CA TYR A 223 2.93 -4.47 -12.53
C TYR A 223 2.11 -5.48 -13.31
N ILE A 224 1.34 -6.29 -12.61
CA ILE A 224 0.41 -7.24 -13.24
C ILE A 224 -1.02 -6.88 -12.91
N VAL A 225 -1.92 -7.19 -13.84
CA VAL A 225 -3.37 -7.16 -13.63
C VAL A 225 -3.90 -8.56 -13.89
N ALA A 226 -4.67 -9.09 -12.96
CA ALA A 226 -5.32 -10.38 -13.06
C ALA A 226 -6.82 -10.29 -12.74
N ASN A 227 -7.60 -11.22 -13.26
CA ASN A 227 -9.02 -11.35 -12.93
C ASN A 227 -9.23 -12.07 -11.59
N ASP A 228 -10.49 -12.15 -11.15
CA ASP A 228 -10.90 -12.82 -9.91
C ASP A 228 -10.51 -14.31 -9.84
N SER A 229 -10.26 -14.93 -11.00
CA SER A 229 -9.80 -16.32 -11.12
C SER A 229 -8.27 -16.46 -11.15
N LEU A 230 -7.54 -15.40 -10.82
CA LEU A 230 -6.07 -15.33 -10.82
C LEU A 230 -5.42 -15.60 -12.18
N GLN A 231 -6.14 -15.32 -13.27
CA GLN A 231 -5.60 -15.36 -14.62
C GLN A 231 -5.00 -14.00 -14.98
N LEU A 232 -3.75 -14.02 -15.47
CA LEU A 232 -3.08 -12.82 -15.96
C LEU A 232 -3.84 -12.22 -17.14
N GLN A 233 -4.12 -10.92 -17.07
CA GLN A 233 -4.74 -10.16 -18.15
C GLN A 233 -3.79 -9.13 -18.74
N LEU A 234 -2.92 -8.55 -17.91
CA LEU A 234 -1.93 -7.58 -18.35
C LEU A 234 -0.65 -7.73 -17.53
N LEU A 235 0.49 -7.67 -18.21
CA LEU A 235 1.79 -7.34 -17.64
C LEU A 235 2.17 -5.96 -18.17
N GLY A 236 2.07 -4.95 -17.32
CA GLY A 236 2.37 -3.56 -17.65
C GLY A 236 3.71 -3.12 -17.09
N ASN A 237 4.20 -1.99 -17.59
CA ASN A 237 5.44 -1.38 -17.15
C ASN A 237 5.20 -0.01 -16.51
N THR A 238 5.93 0.30 -15.44
CA THR A 238 6.06 1.66 -14.93
C THR A 238 7.11 2.42 -15.75
N LEU A 239 7.14 3.75 -15.65
CA LEU A 239 8.01 4.62 -16.44
C LEU A 239 9.52 4.32 -16.29
N ASP A 240 9.93 3.86 -15.11
CA ASP A 240 11.33 3.49 -14.87
C ASP A 240 11.76 2.35 -15.80
N THR A 241 13.06 2.18 -16.05
CA THR A 241 13.56 1.16 -16.98
C THR A 241 14.17 -0.09 -16.32
N ILE A 242 14.18 -0.17 -14.99
CA ILE A 242 14.77 -1.29 -14.27
C ILE A 242 13.82 -2.48 -14.33
N SER A 243 13.97 -3.34 -15.33
CA SER A 243 13.18 -4.56 -15.49
C SER A 243 13.70 -5.75 -14.68
N GLN A 244 14.96 -5.71 -14.26
CA GLN A 244 15.61 -6.73 -13.44
C GLN A 244 15.86 -6.22 -12.03
N ALA A 245 15.38 -6.95 -11.03
CA ALA A 245 15.53 -6.61 -9.62
C ALA A 245 17.02 -6.58 -9.23
N GLN A 246 17.53 -5.38 -8.93
CA GLN A 246 18.92 -5.17 -8.50
C GLN A 246 19.08 -5.44 -7.00
N ILE A 247 18.90 -6.71 -6.62
CA ILE A 247 18.98 -7.16 -5.23
C ILE A 247 20.15 -8.11 -5.01
N GLN A 248 20.72 -8.07 -3.81
CA GLN A 248 21.73 -9.02 -3.36
C GLN A 248 21.19 -9.75 -2.14
N VAL A 249 21.10 -11.08 -2.20
CA VAL A 249 20.55 -11.90 -1.13
C VAL A 249 21.67 -12.76 -0.53
N GLY A 250 21.82 -12.69 0.79
CA GLY A 250 22.73 -13.51 1.56
C GLY A 250 21.98 -14.47 2.48
N THR A 251 22.66 -15.54 2.91
CA THR A 251 22.09 -16.55 3.81
C THR A 251 22.87 -16.59 5.12
N ILE A 252 22.16 -16.47 6.24
CA ILE A 252 22.71 -16.74 7.58
C ILE A 252 22.56 -18.24 7.85
N ALA A 253 23.62 -19.00 7.55
CA ALA A 253 23.61 -20.46 7.64
C ALA A 253 23.21 -20.98 9.03
N SER A 254 23.68 -20.34 10.11
CA SER A 254 23.39 -20.75 11.49
C SER A 254 21.91 -20.65 11.89
N LYS A 255 21.12 -19.86 11.17
CA LYS A 255 19.68 -19.66 11.42
C LYS A 255 18.81 -20.11 10.26
N ASN A 256 19.42 -20.59 9.17
CA ASN A 256 18.77 -20.84 7.88
C ASN A 256 17.85 -19.67 7.43
N GLN A 257 18.34 -18.43 7.58
CA GLN A 257 17.58 -17.21 7.27
C GLN A 257 18.18 -16.50 6.07
N ARG A 258 17.33 -16.10 5.11
CA ARG A 258 17.73 -15.21 4.00
C ARG A 258 17.59 -13.75 4.43
N LYS A 259 18.52 -12.91 3.97
CA LYS A 259 18.48 -11.45 4.16
C LYS A 259 18.98 -10.74 2.92
N LEU A 260 18.57 -9.49 2.75
CA LEU A 260 19.25 -8.59 1.84
C LEU A 260 20.69 -8.38 2.33
N ALA A 261 21.66 -8.65 1.47
CA ALA A 261 23.08 -8.46 1.72
C ALA A 261 23.52 -7.00 1.53
N ALA A 262 22.72 -6.21 0.79
CA ALA A 262 22.89 -4.78 0.60
C ALA A 262 21.52 -4.09 0.44
N PRO A 263 21.40 -2.78 0.69
CA PRO A 263 20.18 -2.03 0.42
C PRO A 263 19.76 -2.17 -1.05
N ALA A 264 18.53 -2.63 -1.29
CA ALA A 264 17.96 -2.80 -2.62
C ALA A 264 17.50 -1.46 -3.20
N LEU A 265 17.72 -1.27 -4.50
CA LEU A 265 17.19 -0.11 -5.22
C LEU A 265 15.67 -0.25 -5.37
N THR A 266 14.92 0.58 -4.66
CA THR A 266 13.45 0.61 -4.76
C THR A 266 13.03 1.37 -6.02
N VAL A 267 12.17 0.77 -6.84
CA VAL A 267 11.59 1.37 -8.05
C VAL A 267 10.22 1.94 -7.71
N ASN A 268 9.32 1.09 -7.21
CA ASN A 268 7.96 1.44 -6.83
C ASN A 268 7.80 1.28 -5.32
N ASN A 269 7.58 2.39 -4.60
CA ASN A 269 7.52 2.38 -3.13
C ASN A 269 6.18 1.83 -2.61
N TYR A 270 5.09 2.31 -3.21
CA TYR A 270 3.71 1.97 -2.90
C TYR A 270 2.83 2.23 -4.12
N SER A 271 1.64 1.62 -4.19
CA SER A 271 0.66 1.93 -5.23
C SER A 271 -0.76 1.83 -4.71
N ALA A 272 -1.68 2.56 -5.33
CA ALA A 272 -3.12 2.49 -5.09
C ALA A 272 -3.88 2.54 -6.42
N THR A 273 -5.16 2.19 -6.41
CA THR A 273 -5.98 2.15 -7.62
C THR A 273 -7.37 2.74 -7.36
N SER A 274 -7.91 3.43 -8.37
CA SER A 274 -9.26 3.99 -8.36
C SER A 274 -9.70 4.26 -9.80
N GLY A 275 -10.95 3.95 -10.12
CA GLY A 275 -11.49 3.96 -11.47
C GLY A 275 -10.64 3.11 -12.40
N ASN A 276 -10.26 3.71 -13.53
CA ASN A 276 -9.38 3.09 -14.52
C ASN A 276 -7.88 3.22 -14.17
N TYR A 277 -7.53 3.86 -13.06
CA TYR A 277 -6.17 4.32 -12.84
C TYR A 277 -5.40 3.49 -11.81
N LEU A 278 -4.10 3.34 -12.07
CA LEU A 278 -3.08 2.91 -11.14
C LEU A 278 -2.19 4.10 -10.81
N PHE A 279 -2.06 4.39 -9.52
CA PHE A 279 -1.22 5.44 -8.97
C PHE A 279 0.00 4.77 -8.32
N VAL A 280 1.21 5.19 -8.70
CA VAL A 280 2.46 4.57 -8.23
C VAL A 280 3.37 5.64 -7.64
N ASN A 281 3.82 5.45 -6.40
CA ASN A 281 4.86 6.27 -5.79
C ASN A 281 6.23 5.81 -6.30
N SER A 282 6.77 6.56 -7.26
CA SER A 282 8.00 6.22 -7.97
C SER A 282 9.23 6.86 -7.33
N LYS A 283 10.30 6.07 -7.14
CA LYS A 283 11.51 6.49 -6.40
C LYS A 283 12.69 6.86 -7.30
N ARG A 284 12.43 7.13 -8.57
CA ARG A 284 13.47 7.36 -9.58
C ARG A 284 13.37 8.78 -10.11
N LEU A 285 14.50 9.44 -10.29
CA LEU A 285 14.58 10.82 -10.78
C LEU A 285 14.77 10.78 -12.30
N GLY A 286 13.80 11.30 -13.05
CA GLY A 286 13.87 11.33 -14.51
C GLY A 286 14.79 12.42 -15.06
N LYS A 287 15.00 12.36 -16.38
CA LYS A 287 16.01 13.12 -17.12
C LYS A 287 15.96 14.64 -16.92
N THR A 288 14.75 15.20 -16.89
CA THR A 288 14.51 16.65 -16.89
C THR A 288 13.94 17.16 -15.56
N GLU A 289 13.98 16.34 -14.52
CA GLU A 289 13.37 16.66 -13.23
C GLU A 289 14.31 17.47 -12.33
N SER A 290 13.73 18.41 -11.58
CA SER A 290 14.44 19.16 -10.55
C SER A 290 14.78 18.24 -9.39
N LEU A 291 16.08 18.08 -9.11
CA LEU A 291 16.56 17.29 -7.97
C LEU A 291 16.03 17.88 -6.65
N PHE A 292 16.00 19.20 -6.52
CA PHE A 292 15.50 19.89 -5.34
C PHE A 292 14.02 19.58 -5.06
N LEU A 293 13.16 19.68 -6.09
CA LEU A 293 11.75 19.35 -5.92
C LEU A 293 11.56 17.87 -5.59
N TRP A 294 12.27 16.98 -6.29
CA TRP A 294 12.20 15.54 -6.06
C TRP A 294 12.68 15.13 -4.66
N GLU A 295 13.70 15.80 -4.11
CA GLU A 295 14.18 15.54 -2.75
C GLU A 295 13.14 15.93 -1.68
N GLN A 296 12.31 16.94 -1.96
CA GLN A 296 11.29 17.49 -1.06
C GLN A 296 9.86 16.97 -1.32
N SER A 297 9.72 15.97 -2.18
CA SER A 297 8.42 15.42 -2.51
C SER A 297 8.47 13.94 -2.84
N SER A 298 7.29 13.35 -2.90
CA SER A 298 7.06 12.03 -3.45
C SER A 298 6.38 12.17 -4.81
N VAL A 299 6.90 11.49 -5.83
CA VAL A 299 6.33 11.53 -7.18
C VAL A 299 5.30 10.43 -7.34
N ILE A 300 4.09 10.80 -7.76
CA ILE A 300 3.02 9.87 -8.10
C ILE A 300 2.89 9.82 -9.62
N ASP A 301 3.23 8.67 -10.21
CA ASP A 301 2.98 8.38 -11.62
C ASP A 301 1.59 7.73 -11.76
N VAL A 302 0.81 8.20 -12.73
CA VAL A 302 -0.55 7.72 -13.01
C VAL A 302 -0.57 6.98 -14.33
N TYR A 303 -1.15 5.78 -14.33
CA TYR A 303 -1.30 4.90 -15.49
C TYR A 303 -2.77 4.56 -15.67
N ASP A 304 -3.23 4.50 -16.92
CA ASP A 304 -4.53 3.93 -17.26
C ASP A 304 -4.40 2.42 -17.44
N LEU A 305 -5.14 1.65 -16.63
CA LEU A 305 -5.13 0.20 -16.60
C LEU A 305 -5.88 -0.43 -17.79
N THR A 306 -6.77 0.32 -18.44
CA THR A 306 -7.56 -0.14 -19.59
C THR A 306 -6.79 0.04 -20.89
N GLU A 307 -6.09 1.17 -21.02
CA GLU A 307 -5.26 1.48 -22.18
C GLU A 307 -3.80 1.00 -22.03
N ASN A 308 -3.40 0.58 -20.82
CA ASN A 308 -2.02 0.24 -20.48
C ASN A 308 -1.04 1.37 -20.85
N SER A 309 -1.39 2.60 -20.48
CA SER A 309 -0.67 3.81 -20.90
C SER A 309 -0.32 4.68 -19.70
N TYR A 310 0.89 5.25 -19.72
CA TYR A 310 1.26 6.31 -18.79
C TYR A 310 0.50 7.59 -19.14
N GLN A 311 -0.07 8.25 -18.13
CA GLN A 311 -0.90 9.44 -18.30
C GLN A 311 -0.13 10.70 -17.92
N PHE A 312 0.32 10.79 -16.68
CA PHE A 312 1.05 11.94 -16.14
C PHE A 312 1.63 11.62 -14.76
N SER A 313 2.39 12.57 -14.21
CA SER A 313 2.89 12.54 -12.85
C SER A 313 2.52 13.82 -12.09
N PHE A 314 2.47 13.72 -10.77
CA PHE A 314 2.36 14.87 -9.88
C PHE A 314 3.17 14.69 -8.61
N TYR A 315 3.48 15.81 -7.96
CA TYR A 315 4.22 15.81 -6.70
C TYR A 315 3.25 15.86 -5.52
N VAL A 316 3.58 15.08 -4.49
CA VAL A 316 3.02 15.20 -3.14
C VAL A 316 4.15 15.73 -2.27
N ALA A 317 4.00 16.95 -1.76
CA ALA A 317 5.03 17.58 -0.94
C ALA A 317 5.26 16.78 0.34
N ASP A 318 6.53 16.61 0.71
CA ASP A 318 6.91 16.06 2.00
C ASP A 318 6.49 17.03 3.13
N ILE A 319 6.36 16.52 4.34
CA ILE A 319 6.07 17.34 5.53
C ILE A 319 7.28 17.20 6.46
N GLU A 320 7.91 18.33 6.76
CA GLU A 320 9.20 18.39 7.45
C GLU A 320 10.29 17.58 6.71
N THR A 321 10.70 16.44 7.27
CA THR A 321 11.65 15.50 6.67
C THR A 321 11.00 14.16 6.34
N GLN A 322 9.69 14.04 6.54
CA GLN A 322 8.93 12.81 6.37
C GLN A 322 8.38 12.70 4.96
N LYS A 323 8.55 11.53 4.34
CA LYS A 323 8.06 11.22 3.00
C LYS A 323 6.71 10.50 3.07
N LEU A 324 5.98 10.55 1.96
CA LEU A 324 4.76 9.77 1.76
C LEU A 324 5.03 8.26 1.94
N THR A 325 4.34 7.65 2.91
CA THR A 325 4.49 6.23 3.25
C THR A 325 3.45 5.36 2.54
N THR A 326 2.18 5.78 2.60
CA THR A 326 1.04 5.09 1.99
C THR A 326 0.01 6.11 1.52
N PHE A 327 -0.86 5.70 0.61
CA PHE A 327 -1.95 6.55 0.14
C PHE A 327 -3.11 5.71 -0.41
N GLN A 328 -4.28 6.31 -0.50
CA GLN A 328 -5.43 5.81 -1.25
C GLN A 328 -6.03 6.92 -2.10
N VAL A 329 -6.87 6.56 -3.05
CA VAL A 329 -7.64 7.49 -3.86
C VAL A 329 -9.11 7.14 -3.68
N LEU A 330 -9.90 8.13 -3.27
CA LEU A 330 -11.34 8.04 -3.11
C LEU A 330 -11.97 9.12 -3.96
N ASN A 331 -12.67 8.73 -5.02
CA ASN A 331 -13.20 9.65 -6.04
C ASN A 331 -12.08 10.56 -6.59
N ASP A 332 -12.27 11.87 -6.48
CA ASP A 332 -11.35 12.91 -6.88
C ASP A 332 -10.41 13.37 -5.74
N LYS A 333 -10.26 12.58 -4.68
CA LYS A 333 -9.38 12.88 -3.55
C LYS A 333 -8.25 11.88 -3.44
N PHE A 334 -7.02 12.38 -3.44
CA PHE A 334 -5.85 11.62 -3.04
C PHE A 334 -5.64 11.81 -1.53
N ILE A 335 -5.54 10.72 -0.79
CA ILE A 335 -5.39 10.69 0.66
C ILE A 335 -4.03 10.06 0.99
N GLY A 336 -3.12 10.82 1.57
CA GLY A 336 -1.75 10.38 1.84
C GLY A 336 -1.39 10.42 3.33
N LEU A 337 -0.57 9.46 3.77
CA LEU A 337 0.07 9.49 5.09
C LEU A 337 1.55 9.89 4.96
N ILE A 338 1.95 10.92 5.69
CA ILE A 338 3.29 11.52 5.66
C ILE A 338 3.76 11.73 7.11
N GLY A 339 4.61 10.84 7.62
CA GLY A 339 4.97 10.84 9.04
C GLY A 339 3.74 10.63 9.93
N ASN A 340 3.48 11.60 10.81
CA ASN A 340 2.28 11.62 11.67
C ASN A 340 1.11 12.39 11.04
N HIS A 341 1.26 12.91 9.82
CA HIS A 341 0.24 13.71 9.18
C HIS A 341 -0.56 12.88 8.18
N ILE A 342 -1.86 13.17 8.11
CA ILE A 342 -2.70 12.81 6.98
C ILE A 342 -2.99 14.05 6.14
N VAL A 343 -2.89 13.90 4.83
CA VAL A 343 -3.17 14.97 3.86
C VAL A 343 -4.20 14.53 2.86
N THR A 344 -5.00 15.47 2.39
CA THR A 344 -5.86 15.28 1.23
C THR A 344 -5.49 16.27 0.14
N TYR A 345 -5.40 15.77 -1.08
CA TYR A 345 -5.17 16.54 -2.30
C TYR A 345 -6.38 16.42 -3.21
N GLN A 346 -6.80 17.54 -3.79
CA GLN A 346 -7.84 17.57 -4.80
C GLN A 346 -7.24 17.15 -6.15
N LEU A 347 -7.72 16.04 -6.69
CA LEU A 347 -7.46 15.61 -8.04
C LEU A 347 -8.41 16.32 -9.02
N GLY A 348 -8.05 16.32 -10.31
CA GLY A 348 -8.86 16.94 -11.36
C GLY A 348 -10.15 16.16 -11.68
N ASP A 349 -11.09 16.80 -12.37
CA ASP A 349 -12.43 16.26 -12.65
C ASP A 349 -12.43 14.91 -13.40
N ARG A 350 -11.35 14.58 -14.11
CA ARG A 350 -11.18 13.28 -14.81
C ARG A 350 -11.24 12.06 -13.88
N PHE A 351 -11.10 12.27 -12.57
CA PHE A 351 -11.15 11.22 -11.53
C PHE A 351 -12.51 11.15 -10.82
N LYS A 352 -13.43 12.06 -11.12
CA LYS A 352 -14.79 11.99 -10.57
C LYS A 352 -15.48 10.78 -11.17
N GLU A 353 -15.88 9.86 -10.31
CA GLU A 353 -16.78 8.79 -10.72
C GLU A 353 -18.13 9.41 -11.14
N PRO A 354 -18.78 8.89 -12.20
CA PRO A 354 -20.18 9.22 -12.43
C PRO A 354 -20.95 8.70 -11.21
N GLN A 355 -21.58 9.62 -10.47
CA GLN A 355 -22.40 9.26 -9.30
C GLN A 355 -23.42 8.19 -9.73
N GLN A 356 -23.26 6.96 -9.24
CA GLN A 356 -24.32 5.96 -9.37
C GLN A 356 -25.52 6.48 -8.56
N PRO A 357 -26.71 6.66 -9.17
CA PRO A 357 -27.89 7.01 -8.39
C PRO A 357 -28.16 5.90 -7.36
N PRO A 358 -28.71 6.25 -6.18
CA PRO A 358 -29.07 5.26 -5.18
C PRO A 358 -29.99 4.22 -5.81
N ALA A 359 -29.67 2.94 -5.58
CA ALA A 359 -30.40 1.80 -6.12
C ALA A 359 -31.91 1.98 -5.86
N THR A 360 -32.63 2.39 -6.91
CA THR A 360 -34.07 2.60 -6.82
C THR A 360 -34.69 1.23 -6.69
N THR A 361 -35.38 1.00 -5.58
CA THR A 361 -36.09 -0.23 -5.28
C THR A 361 -37.11 -0.50 -6.39
N ALA A 362 -36.82 -1.46 -7.26
CA ALA A 362 -37.77 -1.96 -8.24
C ALA A 362 -38.82 -2.81 -7.52
N LEU A 363 -39.86 -2.16 -7.02
CA LEU A 363 -41.15 -2.77 -6.72
C LEU A 363 -42.24 -1.79 -7.10
N ASN A 364 -42.68 -1.87 -8.36
CA ASN A 364 -44.07 -1.67 -8.76
C ASN A 364 -44.23 -1.98 -10.25
N SER A 365 -44.43 -3.25 -10.58
CA SER A 365 -45.12 -3.65 -11.81
C SER A 365 -46.10 -4.75 -11.49
N LYS A 366 -47.33 -4.36 -11.13
CA LYS A 366 -48.55 -5.16 -11.25
C LYS A 366 -49.77 -4.31 -10.90
N LYS A 367 -50.38 -3.70 -11.92
CA LYS A 367 -51.83 -3.59 -12.15
C LYS A 367 -52.11 -2.49 -13.17
N GLN A 368 -52.33 -2.90 -14.43
CA GLN A 368 -53.29 -2.28 -15.33
C GLN A 368 -53.51 -3.21 -16.52
N VAL A 369 -54.46 -4.14 -16.37
CA VAL A 369 -55.17 -4.77 -17.49
C VAL A 369 -56.60 -5.00 -17.01
N SER A 370 -57.50 -4.06 -17.31
CA SER A 370 -58.94 -4.32 -17.44
C SER A 370 -59.62 -3.12 -18.09
N GLU A 371 -59.65 -3.07 -19.41
CA GLU A 371 -60.67 -2.33 -20.15
C GLU A 371 -60.88 -3.01 -21.51
N TYR A 372 -61.81 -3.96 -21.52
CA TYR A 372 -62.63 -4.35 -22.67
C TYR A 372 -63.92 -4.93 -22.11
N ARG A 373 -64.87 -4.04 -21.79
CA ARG A 373 -66.31 -4.18 -22.03
C ARG A 373 -67.03 -2.88 -21.72
#